data_AF-A0A939UNP8-F1
#
_entry.id   AF-A0A939UNP8-F1
#
_cell.length_a   1.000
_cell.length_b   1.000
_cell.length_c   1.000
_cell.angle_alpha   90.00
_cell.angle_beta   90.00
_cell.angle_gamma   90.00
#
_symmetry.space_group_name_H-M   'P 1'
#
loop_
_entity.id
_entity.type
_entity.pdbx_description
1 polymer ?
#
loop_
_entity_poly.entity_id
_entity_poly.type
_entity_poly.pdbx_seq_one_letter_code
_entity_poly.pdbx_strand_id
1 'polypeptide(L)'
;AVAEHWQQVERDVQKKMKAGLEHIKKAFNGDERYMMTQAFYRENHYSPIMALRSSFGLLIQIPFFMAAYQFLSGLEAIKGVPFLFIRDMGAPDATFHIGGFPVNVLPIAMTLINMAAGIVYTKGLAARDKIQVHGMAVIFLAILYNSPSGLVLYWTMNNVFSLVKNVFYKLKNPLKTFWLCSCALCAAAAVYIIFLFEAKAAYKMAFCALLALVFAAPLFVKAAKKLLDTRLLPLVEQKAARNLIFVLSCVLLAILFGLMVPTSLISSSASEFAGIGKHPNPFWYIGNTALQAAAIFLFWFPCVYLLFSKKVQALMATGAAILCFAALVNAHLFMLAYGDISASLGFLAAADFRSMSTISFLNLAVLALVVAASIVLAGIKNALTSVLAISIFTCVFTIGLNSKAIQNEYKSYMATAQNQKKGANISPIFRLSKNHPNVILIMLDRAQGQFFEENLAEAPELAKQFSGFVFYNNTLSFNGHTFFGAPPLFGGYEYTPTQMQKRGKEGVPTKDQINQSQLAIPRIFNEPLGYWASVNDPDWINSNTYCDLSFLKGYDIEGNETIGAYTQQWYKAHPESSGLD
;
A
#
# COMPACT_ATOMS: atom_id res chain seq x y z
N ALA A 1 -8.37 16.67 -26.29
CA ALA A 1 -8.99 15.77 -27.30
C ALA A 1 -10.52 15.66 -27.14
N VAL A 2 -11.07 15.03 -26.08
CA VAL A 2 -12.54 14.90 -25.91
C VAL A 2 -13.18 16.12 -25.22
N ALA A 3 -12.62 16.56 -24.08
CA ALA A 3 -13.14 17.74 -23.36
C ALA A 3 -13.05 19.02 -24.19
N GLU A 4 -11.93 19.23 -24.89
CA GLU A 4 -11.76 20.37 -25.82
C GLU A 4 -12.74 20.32 -26.99
N HIS A 5 -13.00 19.12 -27.54
CA HIS A 5 -14.00 18.95 -28.60
C HIS A 5 -15.40 19.29 -28.10
N TRP A 6 -15.79 18.80 -26.92
CA TRP A 6 -17.08 19.15 -26.30
C TRP A 6 -17.18 20.63 -25.96
N GLN A 7 -16.09 21.26 -25.52
CA GLN A 7 -16.03 22.72 -25.31
C GLN A 7 -16.16 23.49 -26.62
N GLN A 8 -15.55 23.02 -27.71
CA GLN A 8 -15.69 23.65 -29.04
C GLN A 8 -17.12 23.53 -29.57
N VAL A 9 -17.71 22.32 -29.52
CA VAL A 9 -19.10 22.09 -29.92
C VAL A 9 -20.05 23.01 -29.14
N GLU A 10 -19.86 23.10 -27.82
CA GLU A 10 -20.66 24.00 -26.97
C GLU A 10 -20.49 25.47 -27.36
N ARG A 11 -19.25 25.92 -27.59
CA ARG A 11 -18.97 27.31 -28.01
C ARG A 11 -19.60 27.65 -29.35
N ASP A 12 -19.56 26.72 -30.31
CA ASP A 12 -20.14 26.94 -31.62
C ASP A 12 -21.67 27.04 -31.55
N VAL A 13 -22.31 26.21 -30.72
CA VAL A 13 -23.76 26.28 -30.45
C VAL A 13 -24.12 27.61 -29.78
N GLN A 14 -23.40 28.00 -28.72
CA GLN A 14 -23.61 29.28 -28.04
C GLN A 14 -23.42 30.48 -28.97
N LYS A 15 -22.41 30.44 -29.85
CA LYS A 15 -22.14 31.50 -30.82
C LYS A 15 -23.29 31.66 -31.82
N LYS A 16 -23.89 30.56 -32.30
CA LYS A 16 -25.07 30.59 -33.19
C LYS A 16 -26.29 31.17 -32.48
N MET A 17 -26.49 30.83 -31.22
CA MET A 17 -27.66 31.25 -30.42
C MET A 17 -27.55 32.68 -29.88
N LYS A 18 -26.34 33.24 -29.81
CA LYS A 18 -26.07 34.53 -29.15
C LYS A 18 -26.95 35.68 -29.65
N ALA A 19 -27.12 35.82 -30.96
CA ALA A 19 -27.92 36.89 -31.55
C ALA A 19 -29.40 36.80 -31.16
N GLY A 20 -29.98 35.59 -31.19
CA GLY A 20 -31.37 35.36 -30.78
C GLY A 20 -31.58 35.60 -29.29
N LEU A 21 -30.63 35.18 -28.45
CA LEU A 21 -30.67 35.45 -27.00
C LEU A 21 -30.56 36.94 -26.67
N GLU A 22 -29.73 37.68 -27.40
CA GLU A 22 -29.63 39.14 -27.24
C GLU A 22 -30.92 39.84 -27.68
N HIS A 23 -31.58 39.36 -28.73
CA HIS A 23 -32.88 39.89 -29.15
C HIS A 23 -33.96 39.65 -28.08
N ILE A 24 -34.08 38.41 -27.58
CA ILE A 24 -35.03 38.07 -26.50
C ILE A 24 -34.77 38.92 -25.25
N LYS A 25 -33.49 39.12 -24.89
CA LYS A 25 -33.09 39.94 -23.75
C LYS A 25 -33.44 41.42 -23.90
N LYS A 26 -33.49 41.94 -25.14
CA LYS A 26 -33.87 43.33 -25.42
C LYS A 26 -35.39 43.51 -25.54
N ALA A 27 -36.09 42.50 -26.07
CA ALA A 27 -37.51 42.57 -26.38
C ALA A 27 -38.43 42.21 -25.21
N PHE A 28 -37.99 41.33 -24.29
CA PHE A 28 -38.82 40.82 -23.21
C PHE A 28 -38.15 41.04 -21.83
N ASN A 29 -38.97 41.17 -20.78
CA ASN A 29 -38.52 41.34 -19.39
C ASN A 29 -39.23 40.37 -18.44
N GLY A 30 -38.69 40.18 -17.24
CA GLY A 30 -39.30 39.33 -16.20
C GLY A 30 -39.56 37.89 -16.64
N ASP A 31 -40.75 37.40 -16.33
CA ASP A 31 -41.16 36.01 -16.60
C ASP A 31 -41.31 35.71 -18.10
N GLU A 32 -41.75 36.68 -18.90
CA GLU A 32 -41.85 36.54 -20.36
C GLU A 32 -40.49 36.26 -20.99
N ARG A 33 -39.45 36.96 -20.52
CA ARG A 33 -38.08 36.71 -20.96
C ARG A 33 -37.63 35.31 -20.61
N TYR A 34 -37.98 34.81 -19.43
CA TYR A 34 -37.65 33.45 -19.02
C TYR A 34 -38.32 32.42 -19.93
N MET A 35 -39.63 32.55 -20.17
CA MET A 35 -40.39 31.64 -21.04
C MET A 35 -39.87 31.64 -22.48
N MET A 36 -39.65 32.83 -23.05
CA MET A 36 -39.10 32.97 -24.41
C MET A 36 -37.68 32.40 -24.52
N THR A 37 -36.84 32.60 -23.50
CA THR A 37 -35.49 32.02 -23.46
C THR A 37 -35.55 30.48 -23.40
N GLN A 38 -36.46 29.92 -22.59
CA GLN A 38 -36.61 28.48 -22.45
C GLN A 38 -37.18 27.83 -23.73
N ALA A 39 -38.16 28.48 -24.38
CA ALA A 39 -38.68 28.04 -25.68
C ALA A 39 -37.59 28.04 -26.75
N PHE A 40 -36.80 29.12 -26.82
CA PHE A 40 -35.68 29.26 -27.74
C PHE A 40 -34.58 28.19 -27.51
N TYR A 41 -34.30 27.84 -26.25
CA TYR A 41 -33.41 26.72 -25.93
C TYR A 41 -33.96 25.39 -26.41
N ARG A 42 -35.27 25.15 -26.26
CA ARG A 42 -35.92 23.91 -26.71
C ARG A 42 -35.88 23.76 -28.23
N GLU A 43 -36.12 24.85 -28.97
CA GLU A 43 -36.04 24.87 -30.44
C GLU A 43 -34.63 24.59 -30.96
N ASN A 44 -33.60 25.07 -30.26
CA ASN A 44 -32.20 24.84 -30.62
C ASN A 44 -31.65 23.51 -30.08
N HIS A 45 -32.51 22.63 -29.54
CA HIS A 45 -32.12 21.37 -28.87
C HIS A 45 -31.02 21.56 -27.81
N TYR A 46 -31.03 22.72 -27.15
CA TYR A 46 -30.04 23.12 -26.17
C TYR A 46 -30.56 22.91 -24.76
N SER A 47 -29.78 22.22 -23.92
CA SER A 47 -30.06 22.11 -22.48
C SER A 47 -29.03 22.91 -21.69
N PRO A 48 -29.43 23.69 -20.67
CA PRO A 48 -28.49 24.38 -19.77
C PRO A 48 -27.45 23.45 -19.12
N ILE A 49 -27.76 22.16 -18.97
CA ILE A 49 -26.81 21.15 -18.46
C ILE A 49 -25.64 20.92 -19.44
N MET A 50 -25.82 21.19 -20.74
CA MET A 50 -24.72 21.15 -21.72
C MET A 50 -23.67 22.24 -21.46
N ALA A 51 -24.06 23.38 -20.88
CA ALA A 51 -23.11 24.38 -20.41
C ALA A 51 -22.19 23.83 -19.30
N LEU A 52 -22.72 22.98 -18.40
CA LEU A 52 -21.93 22.31 -17.36
C LEU A 52 -20.91 21.33 -17.96
N ARG A 53 -21.20 20.76 -19.14
CA ARG A 53 -20.24 19.91 -19.88
C ARG A 53 -18.96 20.66 -20.26
N SER A 54 -19.06 21.96 -20.54
CA SER A 54 -17.88 22.81 -20.79
C SER A 54 -17.06 23.07 -19.51
N SER A 55 -17.72 23.03 -18.35
CA SER A 55 -17.11 23.17 -17.02
C SER A 55 -16.64 21.83 -16.42
N PHE A 56 -16.92 20.70 -17.09
CA PHE A 56 -16.51 19.37 -16.64
C PHE A 56 -15.00 19.26 -16.42
N GLY A 57 -14.21 19.94 -17.24
CA GLY A 57 -12.75 20.03 -17.06
C GLY A 57 -12.34 20.73 -15.75
N LEU A 58 -13.12 21.72 -15.30
CA LEU A 58 -12.90 22.38 -14.01
C LEU A 58 -13.41 21.50 -12.86
N LEU A 59 -14.57 20.87 -13.02
CA LEU A 59 -15.18 20.02 -12.01
C LEU A 59 -14.32 18.80 -11.68
N ILE A 60 -13.66 18.18 -12.67
CA ILE A 60 -12.73 17.07 -12.42
C ILE A 60 -11.42 17.53 -11.76
N GLN A 61 -11.06 18.81 -11.94
CA GLN A 61 -9.84 19.38 -11.39
C GLN A 61 -9.97 19.65 -9.88
N ILE A 62 -11.17 19.94 -9.37
CA ILE A 62 -11.40 20.26 -7.94
C ILE A 62 -11.09 19.06 -7.02
N PRO A 63 -11.62 17.84 -7.21
CA PRO A 63 -11.29 16.70 -6.36
C PRO A 63 -9.79 16.35 -6.39
N PHE A 64 -9.17 16.48 -7.55
CA PHE A 64 -7.74 16.24 -7.71
C PHE A 64 -6.90 17.30 -7.00
N PHE A 65 -7.32 18.56 -7.07
CA PHE A 65 -6.72 19.65 -6.30
C PHE A 65 -6.86 19.40 -4.79
N MET A 66 -8.05 19.03 -4.31
CA MET A 66 -8.27 18.74 -2.89
C MET A 66 -7.42 17.56 -2.42
N ALA A 67 -7.31 16.50 -3.22
CA ALA A 67 -6.45 15.36 -2.92
C ALA A 67 -4.98 15.76 -2.87
N ALA A 68 -4.48 16.50 -3.86
CA ALA A 68 -3.10 16.98 -3.88
C ALA A 68 -2.81 17.96 -2.73
N TYR A 69 -3.75 18.86 -2.43
CA TYR A 69 -3.67 19.80 -1.30
C TYR A 69 -3.53 19.04 0.01
N GLN A 70 -4.44 18.09 0.27
CA GLN A 70 -4.44 17.36 1.53
C GLN A 70 -3.24 16.43 1.66
N PHE A 71 -2.83 15.80 0.56
CA PHE A 71 -1.64 14.95 0.54
C PHE A 71 -0.37 15.77 0.77
N LEU A 72 -0.08 16.79 -0.04
CA LEU A 72 1.16 17.54 0.04
C LEU A 72 1.23 18.41 1.29
N SER A 73 0.12 18.98 1.76
CA SER A 73 0.14 19.79 2.99
C SER A 73 0.31 18.96 4.25
N GLY A 74 -0.11 17.69 4.22
CA GLY A 74 0.04 16.73 5.33
C GLY A 74 1.32 15.89 5.26
N LEU A 75 2.11 15.99 4.18
CA LEU A 75 3.26 15.12 3.96
C LEU A 75 4.44 15.55 4.84
N GLU A 76 4.75 14.76 5.87
CA GLU A 76 5.87 15.06 6.77
C GLU A 76 7.24 14.98 6.09
N ALA A 77 7.37 14.10 5.09
CA ALA A 77 8.64 13.85 4.39
C ALA A 77 9.18 15.07 3.60
N ILE A 78 8.36 16.10 3.36
CA ILE A 78 8.81 17.33 2.66
C ILE A 78 9.05 18.51 3.60
N LYS A 79 8.73 18.37 4.90
CA LYS A 79 8.97 19.43 5.89
C LYS A 79 10.47 19.59 6.13
N GLY A 80 10.97 20.81 6.02
CA GLY A 80 12.39 21.14 6.18
C GLY A 80 13.28 20.71 5.01
N VAL A 81 12.72 20.20 3.91
CA VAL A 81 13.51 19.75 2.76
C VAL A 81 13.71 20.90 1.77
N PRO A 82 14.96 21.27 1.42
CA PRO A 82 15.24 22.32 0.44
C PRO A 82 15.12 21.81 -1.00
N PHE A 83 14.73 22.68 -1.93
CA PHE A 83 14.69 22.40 -3.37
C PHE A 83 14.99 23.65 -4.21
N LEU A 84 16.10 23.64 -4.95
CA LEU A 84 16.58 24.80 -5.72
C LEU A 84 16.71 26.05 -4.83
N PHE A 85 15.90 27.08 -5.06
CA PHE A 85 15.85 28.31 -4.26
C PHE A 85 14.89 28.25 -3.07
N ILE A 86 14.11 27.17 -2.96
CA ILE A 86 13.14 26.93 -1.89
C ILE A 86 13.88 26.35 -0.68
N ARG A 87 13.66 26.95 0.50
CA ARG A 87 14.31 26.53 1.75
C ARG A 87 13.57 25.39 2.45
N ASP A 88 12.24 25.42 2.40
CA ASP A 88 11.38 24.41 3.02
C ASP A 88 10.15 24.14 2.15
N MET A 89 10.04 22.91 1.64
CA MET A 89 8.90 22.46 0.83
C MET A 89 7.59 22.30 1.60
N GLY A 90 7.65 22.12 2.93
CA GLY A 90 6.50 21.97 3.82
C GLY A 90 5.96 23.28 4.39
N ALA A 91 6.68 24.39 4.21
CA ALA A 91 6.28 25.72 4.66
C ALA A 91 6.10 26.69 3.48
N PRO A 92 5.48 27.86 3.67
CA PRO A 92 5.50 28.93 2.67
C PRO A 92 6.95 29.31 2.30
N ASP A 93 7.18 29.61 1.03
CA ASP A 93 8.54 29.82 0.47
C ASP A 93 9.31 30.95 1.17
N ALA A 94 8.62 32.05 1.54
CA ALA A 94 9.16 33.19 2.31
C ALA A 94 10.57 33.61 1.87
N THR A 95 10.79 33.70 0.55
CA THR A 95 12.11 33.79 -0.08
C THR A 95 12.92 34.99 0.44
N PHE A 96 12.23 36.11 0.69
CA PHE A 96 12.79 37.30 1.30
C PHE A 96 11.72 38.07 2.08
N HIS A 97 12.14 38.99 2.94
CA HIS A 97 11.26 39.80 3.78
C HIS A 97 11.32 41.26 3.34
N ILE A 98 10.16 41.91 3.27
CA ILE A 98 10.07 43.37 3.15
C ILE A 98 9.52 43.89 4.48
N GLY A 99 10.41 44.42 5.33
CA GLY A 99 10.07 44.73 6.72
C GLY A 99 9.72 43.46 7.50
N GLY A 100 8.54 43.42 8.14
CA GLY A 100 8.02 42.26 8.86
C GLY A 100 7.17 41.29 8.02
N PHE A 101 7.01 41.53 6.72
CA PHE A 101 6.16 40.72 5.85
C PHE A 101 6.99 39.73 5.02
N PRO A 102 6.78 38.40 5.17
CA PRO A 102 7.42 37.40 4.32
C PRO A 102 6.82 37.41 2.92
N VAL A 103 7.67 37.54 1.88
CA VAL A 103 7.23 37.56 0.49
C VAL A 103 7.37 36.17 -0.12
N ASN A 104 6.25 35.59 -0.55
CA ASN A 104 6.20 34.29 -1.22
C ASN A 104 6.31 34.47 -2.75
N VAL A 105 7.48 34.17 -3.33
CA VAL A 105 7.75 34.37 -4.77
C VAL A 105 7.04 33.33 -5.63
N LEU A 106 6.98 32.08 -5.19
CA LEU A 106 6.37 30.96 -5.91
C LEU A 106 4.91 31.19 -6.32
N PRO A 107 3.99 31.60 -5.41
CA PRO A 107 2.61 31.92 -5.77
C PRO A 107 2.52 33.03 -6.83
N ILE A 108 3.37 34.06 -6.74
CA ILE A 108 3.40 35.16 -7.70
C ILE A 108 3.84 34.66 -9.08
N ALA A 109 4.93 33.87 -9.14
CA ALA A 109 5.42 33.26 -10.38
C ALA A 109 4.34 32.36 -11.01
N MET A 110 3.65 31.57 -10.19
CA MET A 110 2.53 30.73 -10.60
C MET A 110 1.40 31.55 -11.24
N THR A 111 1.02 32.67 -10.63
CA THR A 111 0.01 33.60 -11.18
C THR A 111 0.47 34.20 -12.50
N LEU A 112 1.73 34.63 -12.62
CA LEU A 112 2.28 35.16 -13.87
C LEU A 112 2.20 34.12 -15.01
N ILE A 113 2.57 32.87 -14.73
CA ILE A 113 2.47 31.75 -15.69
C ILE A 113 1.01 31.52 -16.08
N ASN A 114 0.09 31.54 -15.12
CA ASN A 114 -1.34 31.39 -15.40
C ASN A 114 -1.92 32.54 -16.22
N MET A 115 -1.46 33.77 -16.01
CA MET A 115 -1.85 34.91 -16.83
C MET A 115 -1.30 34.79 -18.25
N ALA A 116 -0.03 34.41 -18.41
CA ALA A 116 0.56 34.15 -19.72
C ALA A 116 -0.19 33.03 -20.47
N ALA A 117 -0.51 31.93 -19.77
CA ALA A 117 -1.33 30.85 -20.30
C ALA A 117 -2.74 31.35 -20.68
N GLY A 118 -3.36 32.18 -19.83
CA GLY A 118 -4.63 32.83 -20.10
C GLY A 118 -4.62 33.65 -21.39
N ILE A 119 -3.56 34.43 -21.65
CA ILE A 119 -3.41 35.19 -22.91
C ILE A 119 -3.36 34.25 -24.13
N VAL A 120 -2.63 33.14 -24.02
CA VAL A 120 -2.51 32.15 -25.10
C VAL A 120 -3.82 31.39 -25.34
N TYR A 121 -4.59 31.10 -24.29
CA TYR A 121 -5.84 30.32 -24.33
C TYR A 121 -7.06 31.14 -24.72
N THR A 122 -7.07 32.43 -24.35
CA THR A 122 -8.20 33.33 -24.59
C THR A 122 -8.03 34.19 -25.85
N LYS A 123 -7.00 33.92 -26.66
CA LYS A 123 -6.79 34.58 -27.94
C LYS A 123 -7.99 34.32 -28.88
N GLY A 124 -8.75 35.37 -29.19
CA GLY A 124 -9.98 35.29 -29.99
C GLY A 124 -11.28 35.12 -29.19
N LEU A 125 -11.23 35.12 -27.85
CA LEU A 125 -12.41 35.06 -26.98
C LEU A 125 -12.92 36.45 -26.56
N ALA A 126 -14.16 36.50 -26.06
CA ALA A 126 -14.80 37.71 -25.56
C ALA A 126 -14.10 38.25 -24.30
N ALA A 127 -14.25 39.55 -24.02
CA ALA A 127 -13.63 40.20 -22.86
C ALA A 127 -14.03 39.54 -21.52
N ARG A 128 -15.28 39.07 -21.40
CA ARG A 128 -15.77 38.36 -20.21
C ARG A 128 -14.97 37.10 -19.90
N ASP A 129 -14.63 36.30 -20.91
CA ASP A 129 -13.90 35.05 -20.73
C ASP A 129 -12.44 35.31 -20.31
N LYS A 130 -11.85 36.40 -20.84
CA LYS A 130 -10.51 36.86 -20.43
C LYS A 130 -10.49 37.27 -18.95
N ILE A 131 -11.46 38.09 -18.55
CA ILE A 131 -11.61 38.55 -17.16
C ILE A 131 -11.81 37.35 -16.23
N GLN A 132 -12.61 36.35 -16.61
CA GLN A 132 -12.81 35.14 -15.80
C GLN A 132 -11.51 34.37 -15.57
N VAL A 133 -10.70 34.14 -16.61
CA VAL A 133 -9.44 33.38 -16.49
C VAL A 133 -8.41 34.14 -15.64
N HIS A 134 -8.26 35.45 -15.86
CA HIS A 134 -7.33 36.27 -15.08
C HIS A 134 -7.81 36.46 -13.63
N GLY A 135 -9.12 36.65 -13.42
CA GLY A 135 -9.72 36.72 -12.09
C GLY A 135 -9.52 35.42 -11.31
N MET A 136 -9.68 34.26 -11.95
CA MET A 136 -9.39 32.97 -11.33
C MET A 136 -7.91 32.85 -10.91
N ALA A 137 -6.97 33.32 -11.74
CA ALA A 137 -5.55 33.31 -11.37
C ALA A 137 -5.26 34.14 -10.11
N VAL A 138 -5.96 35.27 -9.91
CA VAL A 138 -5.84 36.11 -8.71
C VAL A 138 -6.49 35.43 -7.49
N ILE A 139 -7.62 34.74 -7.67
CA ILE A 139 -8.24 33.95 -6.58
C ILE A 139 -7.28 32.84 -6.13
N PHE A 140 -6.68 32.10 -7.08
CA PHE A 140 -5.69 31.08 -6.76
C PHE A 140 -4.45 31.64 -6.06
N LEU A 141 -4.02 32.86 -6.42
CA LEU A 141 -2.94 33.55 -5.70
C LEU A 141 -3.32 33.75 -4.23
N ALA A 142 -4.51 34.29 -3.95
CA ALA A 142 -4.96 34.55 -2.58
C ALA A 142 -5.09 33.25 -1.76
N ILE A 143 -5.65 32.19 -2.35
CA ILE A 143 -5.83 30.89 -1.69
C ILE A 143 -4.49 30.22 -1.41
N LEU A 144 -3.54 30.27 -2.35
CA LEU A 144 -2.27 29.53 -2.26
C LEU A 144 -1.11 30.36 -1.71
N TYR A 145 -1.32 31.64 -1.37
CA TYR A 145 -0.24 32.53 -0.93
C TYR A 145 0.49 31.99 0.29
N ASN A 146 -0.25 31.47 1.28
CA ASN A 146 0.28 30.93 2.54
C ASN A 146 0.34 29.40 2.54
N SER A 147 0.22 28.75 1.39
CA SER A 147 0.30 27.30 1.28
C SER A 147 1.75 26.81 1.28
N PRO A 148 2.01 25.55 1.65
CA PRO A 148 3.31 24.92 1.52
C PRO A 148 3.90 25.09 0.11
N SER A 149 5.16 25.50 0.03
CA SER A 149 5.83 25.81 -1.24
C SER A 149 5.90 24.60 -2.18
N GLY A 150 5.94 23.37 -1.65
CA GLY A 150 5.86 22.13 -2.43
C GLY A 150 4.53 21.96 -3.18
N LEU A 151 3.40 22.34 -2.55
CA LEU A 151 2.09 22.36 -3.21
C LEU A 151 2.05 23.42 -4.32
N VAL A 152 2.59 24.61 -4.05
CA VAL A 152 2.61 25.70 -5.03
C VAL A 152 3.51 25.35 -6.21
N LEU A 153 4.67 24.73 -5.95
CA LEU A 153 5.60 24.24 -6.98
C LEU A 153 4.91 23.20 -7.87
N TYR A 154 4.21 22.23 -7.28
CA TYR A 154 3.43 21.23 -8.01
C TYR A 154 2.46 21.88 -8.98
N TRP A 155 1.68 22.86 -8.51
CA TRP A 155 0.70 23.55 -9.36
C TRP A 155 1.35 24.41 -10.43
N THR A 156 2.45 25.09 -10.08
CA THR A 156 3.26 25.88 -11.02
C THR A 156 3.73 25.00 -12.17
N MET A 157 4.32 23.84 -11.87
CA MET A 157 4.79 22.91 -12.89
C MET A 157 3.64 22.37 -13.74
N ASN A 158 2.50 22.03 -13.14
CA ASN A 158 1.32 21.61 -13.90
C ASN A 158 0.87 22.69 -14.91
N ASN A 159 0.86 23.96 -14.51
CA ASN A 159 0.51 25.07 -15.40
C ASN A 159 1.56 25.31 -16.48
N VAL A 160 2.84 25.19 -16.16
CA VAL A 160 3.94 25.23 -17.14
C VAL A 160 3.80 24.11 -18.16
N PHE A 161 3.60 22.86 -17.74
CA PHE A 161 3.38 21.74 -18.65
C PHE A 161 2.17 21.95 -19.54
N SER A 162 1.07 22.47 -18.99
CA SER A 162 -0.13 22.81 -19.75
C SER A 162 0.15 23.87 -20.82
N LEU A 163 0.88 24.94 -20.47
CA LEU A 163 1.28 25.99 -21.40
C LEU A 163 2.18 25.46 -22.50
N VAL A 164 3.24 24.73 -22.15
CA VAL A 164 4.17 24.10 -23.08
C VAL A 164 3.42 23.21 -24.05
N LYS A 165 2.61 22.27 -23.55
CA LYS A 165 1.78 21.38 -24.36
C LYS A 165 0.95 22.15 -25.40
N ASN A 166 0.26 23.21 -24.98
CA ASN A 166 -0.59 24.01 -25.85
C ASN A 166 0.18 24.84 -26.89
N VAL A 167 1.38 25.32 -26.54
CA VAL A 167 2.29 25.96 -27.51
C VAL A 167 2.76 24.95 -28.54
N PHE A 168 3.20 23.76 -28.11
CA PHE A 168 3.64 22.70 -29.01
C PHE A 168 2.56 22.30 -30.02
N TYR A 169 1.30 22.14 -29.59
CA TYR A 169 0.20 21.78 -30.49
C TYR A 169 -0.11 22.83 -31.57
N LYS A 170 0.31 24.09 -31.41
CA LYS A 170 0.14 25.15 -32.42
C LYS A 170 1.27 25.18 -33.47
N LEU A 171 2.33 24.39 -33.30
CA LEU A 171 3.44 24.32 -34.25
C LEU A 171 3.06 23.50 -35.50
N LYS A 172 3.69 23.77 -36.65
CA LYS A 172 3.43 23.06 -37.91
C LYS A 172 3.68 21.54 -37.82
N ASN A 173 4.71 21.13 -37.07
CA ASN A 173 5.07 19.72 -36.87
C ASN A 173 5.27 19.43 -35.37
N PRO A 174 4.18 19.31 -34.58
CA PRO A 174 4.25 19.29 -33.12
C PRO A 174 5.05 18.09 -32.60
N LEU A 175 4.81 16.89 -33.14
CA LEU A 175 5.46 15.64 -32.72
C LEU A 175 6.96 15.61 -33.04
N LYS A 176 7.35 16.03 -34.25
CA LYS A 176 8.77 16.06 -34.65
C LYS A 176 9.55 17.09 -33.83
N THR A 177 8.96 18.26 -33.62
CA THR A 177 9.59 19.32 -32.82
C THR A 177 9.73 18.88 -31.37
N PHE A 178 8.69 18.28 -30.79
CA PHE A 178 8.73 17.72 -29.43
C PHE A 178 9.81 16.66 -29.27
N TRP A 179 9.93 15.73 -30.23
CA TRP A 179 10.99 14.73 -30.22
C TRP A 179 12.39 15.37 -30.29
N LEU A 180 12.63 16.33 -31.19
CA LEU A 180 13.92 17.02 -31.28
C LEU A 180 14.28 17.77 -29.99
N CYS A 181 13.34 18.52 -29.42
CA CYS A 181 13.54 19.19 -28.13
C CYS A 181 13.83 18.18 -27.00
N SER A 182 13.14 17.03 -27.01
CA SER A 182 13.36 15.97 -26.03
C SER A 182 14.75 15.35 -26.16
N CYS A 183 15.22 15.09 -27.39
CA CYS A 183 16.57 14.62 -27.66
C CYS A 183 17.63 15.62 -27.19
N ALA A 184 17.43 16.92 -27.45
CA ALA A 184 18.34 17.98 -26.98
C ALA A 184 18.39 18.05 -25.45
N LEU A 185 17.24 17.98 -24.79
CA LEU A 185 17.16 17.95 -23.33
C LEU A 185 17.82 16.70 -22.74
N CYS A 186 17.59 15.52 -23.33
CA CYS A 186 18.22 14.27 -22.90
C CYS A 186 19.74 14.31 -23.10
N ALA A 187 20.23 14.92 -24.18
CA ALA A 187 21.67 15.11 -24.39
C ALA A 187 22.27 16.03 -23.32
N ALA A 188 21.63 17.16 -23.02
CA ALA A 188 22.07 18.07 -21.96
C ALA A 188 22.04 17.40 -20.58
N ALA A 189 20.99 16.63 -20.28
CA ALA A 189 20.87 15.86 -19.05
C ALA A 189 21.95 14.77 -18.95
N ALA A 190 22.26 14.08 -20.05
CA ALA A 190 23.35 13.10 -20.07
C ALA A 190 24.71 13.76 -19.79
N VAL A 191 24.99 14.93 -20.35
CA VAL A 191 26.19 15.72 -20.05
C VAL A 191 26.23 16.09 -18.56
N TYR A 192 25.14 16.62 -18.00
CA TYR A 192 25.07 16.91 -16.57
C TYR A 192 25.31 15.67 -15.70
N ILE A 193 24.71 14.53 -16.04
CA ILE A 193 24.85 13.27 -15.27
C ILE A 193 26.29 12.75 -15.31
N ILE A 194 26.95 12.86 -16.46
CA ILE A 194 28.33 12.40 -16.63
C ILE A 194 29.28 13.29 -15.81
N PHE A 195 29.18 14.62 -15.96
CA PHE A 195 30.18 15.56 -15.46
C PHE A 195 29.88 16.21 -14.12
N LEU A 196 28.61 16.43 -13.76
CA LEU A 196 28.22 17.26 -12.61
C LEU A 196 27.45 16.49 -11.53
N PHE A 197 26.79 15.38 -11.89
CA PHE A 197 26.05 14.58 -10.92
C PHE A 197 26.98 13.66 -10.13
N GLU A 198 26.95 13.74 -8.80
CA GLU A 198 27.73 12.86 -7.92
C GLU A 198 26.97 11.56 -7.65
N ALA A 199 27.35 10.49 -8.33
CA ALA A 199 26.81 9.14 -8.15
C ALA A 199 27.80 8.07 -8.61
N LYS A 200 27.60 6.83 -8.17
CA LYS A 200 28.40 5.68 -8.65
C LYS A 200 28.28 5.54 -10.17
N ALA A 201 29.37 5.13 -10.84
CA ALA A 201 29.43 4.99 -12.29
C ALA A 201 28.30 4.11 -12.86
N ALA A 202 27.93 3.03 -12.17
CA ALA A 202 26.82 2.16 -12.57
C ALA A 202 25.48 2.91 -12.69
N TYR A 203 25.17 3.80 -11.74
CA TYR A 203 23.95 4.61 -11.78
C TYR A 203 24.01 5.64 -12.92
N LYS A 204 25.17 6.29 -13.13
CA LYS A 204 25.36 7.21 -14.26
C LYS A 204 25.11 6.51 -15.60
N MET A 205 25.68 5.32 -15.80
CA MET A 205 25.48 4.52 -17.00
C MET A 205 24.02 4.12 -17.17
N ALA A 206 23.34 3.68 -16.10
CA ALA A 206 21.93 3.31 -16.14
C ALA A 206 21.04 4.50 -16.54
N PHE A 207 21.25 5.68 -15.96
CA PHE A 207 20.52 6.89 -16.33
C PHE A 207 20.78 7.30 -17.79
N CYS A 208 22.04 7.26 -18.24
CA CYS A 208 22.38 7.57 -19.62
C CYS A 208 21.75 6.58 -20.61
N ALA A 209 21.72 5.29 -20.28
CA ALA A 209 21.05 4.26 -21.08
C ALA A 209 19.54 4.51 -21.19
N LEU A 210 18.91 4.94 -20.09
CA LEU A 210 17.48 5.27 -20.08
C LEU A 210 17.18 6.50 -20.95
N LEU A 211 18.02 7.53 -20.89
CA LEU A 211 17.92 8.71 -21.77
C LEU A 211 18.14 8.33 -23.25
N ALA A 212 19.03 7.38 -23.53
CA ALA A 212 19.30 6.91 -24.88
C ALA A 212 18.04 6.31 -25.57
N LEU A 213 17.11 5.73 -24.80
CA LEU A 213 15.85 5.19 -25.33
C LEU A 213 14.98 6.25 -26.01
N VAL A 214 15.07 7.53 -25.61
CA VAL A 214 14.32 8.63 -26.21
C VAL A 214 14.74 8.88 -27.65
N PHE A 215 16.03 8.70 -27.97
CA PHE A 215 16.53 8.81 -29.35
C PHE A 215 15.96 7.71 -30.25
N ALA A 216 15.69 6.54 -29.69
CA ALA A 216 15.06 5.41 -30.38
C ALA A 216 13.53 5.50 -30.48
N ALA A 217 12.88 6.55 -29.95
CA ALA A 217 11.42 6.71 -29.96
C ALA A 217 10.75 6.49 -31.35
N PRO A 218 11.29 6.99 -32.48
CA PRO A 218 10.69 6.74 -33.79
C PRO A 218 10.65 5.26 -34.18
N LEU A 219 11.66 4.48 -33.76
CA LEU A 219 11.70 3.04 -34.00
C LEU A 219 10.63 2.33 -33.18
N PHE A 220 10.45 2.69 -31.91
CA PHE A 220 9.38 2.14 -31.07
C PHE A 220 7.99 2.46 -31.63
N VAL A 221 7.76 3.69 -32.11
CA VAL A 221 6.49 4.06 -32.75
C VAL A 221 6.25 3.24 -34.03
N LYS A 222 7.28 3.05 -34.87
CA LYS A 222 7.18 2.23 -36.08
C LYS A 222 6.89 0.76 -35.74
N ALA A 223 7.56 0.21 -34.72
CA ALA A 223 7.35 -1.16 -34.25
C ALA A 223 5.93 -1.34 -33.67
N ALA A 224 5.46 -0.40 -32.84
CA ALA A 224 4.12 -0.43 -32.27
C ALA A 224 3.04 -0.34 -33.36
N LYS A 225 3.24 0.51 -34.38
CA LYS A 225 2.33 0.59 -35.53
C LYS A 225 2.31 -0.72 -36.31
N LYS A 226 3.47 -1.31 -36.61
CA LYS A 226 3.57 -2.62 -37.27
C LYS A 226 2.85 -3.69 -36.47
N LEU A 227 3.01 -3.71 -35.15
CA LEU A 227 2.36 -4.65 -34.25
C LEU A 227 0.83 -4.50 -34.26
N LEU A 228 0.35 -3.25 -34.23
CA LEU A 228 -1.08 -2.91 -34.29
C LEU A 228 -1.73 -3.27 -35.61
N ASP A 229 -1.02 -3.03 -36.71
CA ASP A 229 -1.52 -3.27 -38.06
C ASP A 229 -1.32 -4.74 -38.50
N THR A 230 -0.69 -5.59 -37.66
CA THR A 230 -0.51 -7.03 -37.91
C THR A 230 -1.12 -7.88 -36.79
N ARG A 231 -0.34 -8.25 -35.77
CA ARG A 231 -0.72 -9.20 -34.72
C ARG A 231 -1.90 -8.73 -33.87
N LEU A 232 -1.99 -7.43 -33.56
CA LEU A 232 -3.07 -6.88 -32.73
C LEU A 232 -4.25 -6.33 -33.53
N LEU A 233 -4.25 -6.49 -34.86
CA LEU A 233 -5.35 -6.04 -35.72
C LEU A 233 -6.72 -6.58 -35.25
N PRO A 234 -6.86 -7.85 -34.82
CA PRO A 234 -8.14 -8.35 -34.29
C PRO A 234 -8.68 -7.55 -33.10
N LEU A 235 -7.80 -7.04 -32.22
CA LEU A 235 -8.19 -6.22 -31.07
C LEU A 235 -8.51 -4.76 -31.45
N VAL A 236 -7.83 -4.25 -32.49
CA VAL A 236 -8.11 -2.90 -33.01
C VAL A 236 -9.51 -2.87 -33.64
N GLU A 237 -9.88 -3.89 -34.40
CA GLU A 237 -11.17 -3.97 -35.10
C GLU A 237 -12.31 -4.37 -34.17
N GLN A 238 -12.10 -5.34 -33.27
CA GLN A 238 -13.16 -5.85 -32.42
C GLN A 238 -13.21 -5.18 -31.04
N LYS A 239 -14.10 -4.19 -30.92
CA LYS A 239 -14.33 -3.45 -29.66
C LYS A 239 -14.68 -4.37 -28.48
N ALA A 240 -15.55 -5.36 -28.68
CA ALA A 240 -16.00 -6.25 -27.62
C ALA A 240 -14.84 -7.08 -27.03
N ALA A 241 -14.05 -7.73 -27.90
CA ALA A 241 -12.90 -8.52 -27.48
C ALA A 241 -11.84 -7.68 -26.76
N ARG A 242 -11.52 -6.50 -27.31
CA ARG A 242 -10.57 -5.56 -26.70
C ARG A 242 -10.99 -5.12 -25.30
N ASN A 243 -12.25 -4.71 -25.16
CA ASN A 243 -12.79 -4.27 -23.87
C ASN A 243 -12.85 -5.44 -22.86
N LEU A 244 -13.24 -6.63 -23.31
CA LEU A 244 -13.31 -7.81 -22.45
C LEU A 244 -11.92 -8.17 -21.90
N ILE A 245 -10.90 -8.24 -22.77
CA ILE A 245 -9.51 -8.52 -22.35
C ILE A 245 -9.02 -7.48 -21.34
N PHE A 246 -9.27 -6.19 -21.61
CA PHE A 246 -8.87 -5.13 -20.71
C PHE A 246 -9.56 -5.23 -19.34
N VAL A 247 -10.89 -5.45 -19.32
CA VAL A 247 -11.66 -5.61 -18.08
C VAL A 247 -11.23 -6.84 -17.29
N LEU A 248 -11.07 -7.99 -17.94
CA LEU A 248 -10.56 -9.20 -17.28
C LEU A 248 -9.17 -8.97 -16.69
N SER A 249 -8.29 -8.27 -17.41
CA SER A 249 -6.96 -7.92 -16.89
C SER A 249 -7.04 -7.01 -15.66
N CYS A 250 -7.92 -6.00 -15.68
CA CYS A 250 -8.16 -5.12 -14.53
C CYS A 250 -8.71 -5.88 -13.31
N VAL A 251 -9.66 -6.79 -13.53
CA VAL A 251 -10.23 -7.66 -12.49
C VAL A 251 -9.16 -8.58 -11.92
N LEU A 252 -8.35 -9.20 -12.77
CA LEU A 252 -7.27 -10.08 -12.33
C LEU A 252 -6.23 -9.33 -11.49
N LEU A 253 -5.80 -8.13 -11.91
CA LEU A 253 -4.89 -7.30 -11.12
C LEU A 253 -5.50 -6.87 -9.78
N ALA A 254 -6.77 -6.45 -9.77
CA ALA A 254 -7.47 -6.08 -8.55
C ALA A 254 -7.56 -7.25 -7.56
N ILE A 255 -7.89 -8.44 -8.05
CA ILE A 255 -7.98 -9.66 -7.25
C ILE A 255 -6.58 -10.08 -6.77
N LEU A 256 -5.59 -10.11 -7.65
CA LEU A 256 -4.24 -10.55 -7.31
C LEU A 256 -3.61 -9.67 -6.23
N PHE A 257 -3.55 -8.35 -6.46
CA PHE A 257 -2.92 -7.40 -5.54
C PHE A 257 -3.79 -7.11 -4.30
N GLY A 258 -5.10 -6.99 -4.48
CA GLY A 258 -6.00 -6.56 -3.42
C GLY A 258 -6.43 -7.68 -2.47
N LEU A 259 -6.51 -8.92 -2.97
CA LEU A 259 -7.09 -10.05 -2.24
C LEU A 259 -6.15 -11.24 -2.16
N MET A 260 -5.66 -11.78 -3.29
CA MET A 260 -4.91 -13.04 -3.32
C MET A 260 -3.58 -12.95 -2.57
N VAL A 261 -2.77 -11.92 -2.84
CA VAL A 261 -1.49 -11.73 -2.16
C VAL A 261 -1.68 -11.48 -0.66
N PRO A 262 -2.53 -10.52 -0.22
CA PRO A 262 -2.80 -10.31 1.21
C PRO A 262 -3.39 -11.52 1.93
N THR A 263 -4.35 -12.24 1.31
CA THR A 263 -4.93 -13.43 1.93
C THR A 263 -3.93 -14.56 2.06
N SER A 264 -3.07 -14.78 1.06
CA SER A 264 -2.00 -15.80 1.13
C SER A 264 -0.98 -15.47 2.21
N LEU A 265 -0.65 -14.19 2.36
CA LEU A 265 0.25 -13.70 3.38
C LEU A 265 -0.32 -13.85 4.79
N ILE A 266 -1.57 -13.44 5.01
CA ILE A 266 -2.20 -13.48 6.34
C ILE A 266 -2.56 -14.91 6.73
N SER A 267 -2.89 -15.79 5.77
CA SER A 267 -3.25 -17.18 6.06
C SER A 267 -2.13 -18.03 6.63
N SER A 268 -0.86 -17.59 6.55
CA SER A 268 0.25 -18.31 7.17
C SER A 268 0.29 -18.16 8.69
N SER A 269 -0.28 -17.08 9.24
CA SER A 269 -0.34 -16.81 10.67
C SER A 269 -1.40 -15.74 10.97
N ALA A 270 -2.68 -16.10 10.87
CA ALA A 270 -3.76 -15.11 10.96
C ALA A 270 -3.94 -14.53 12.36
N SER A 271 -3.54 -15.26 13.40
CA SER A 271 -3.54 -14.83 14.80
C SER A 271 -2.64 -13.62 15.04
N GLU A 272 -1.47 -13.57 14.41
CA GLU A 272 -0.55 -12.42 14.50
C GLU A 272 -1.15 -11.15 13.90
N PHE A 273 -2.06 -11.27 12.92
CA PHE A 273 -2.79 -10.13 12.34
C PHE A 273 -4.07 -9.79 13.11
N ALA A 274 -4.39 -10.50 14.18
CA ALA A 274 -5.53 -10.21 15.04
C ALA A 274 -5.13 -9.25 16.16
N GLY A 275 -5.94 -8.23 16.43
CA GLY A 275 -5.69 -7.29 17.53
C GLY A 275 -4.55 -6.28 17.31
N ILE A 276 -3.93 -6.23 16.13
CA ILE A 276 -2.95 -5.17 15.80
C ILE A 276 -3.66 -3.80 15.80
N GLY A 277 -3.21 -2.90 16.67
CA GLY A 277 -3.71 -1.52 16.78
C GLY A 277 -5.19 -1.44 17.17
N LYS A 278 -6.01 -0.82 16.32
CA LYS A 278 -7.46 -0.66 16.55
C LYS A 278 -8.32 -1.73 15.86
N HIS A 279 -7.71 -2.66 15.11
CA HIS A 279 -8.44 -3.58 14.25
C HIS A 279 -8.31 -5.02 14.76
N PRO A 280 -9.37 -5.57 15.38
CA PRO A 280 -9.30 -6.92 15.95
C PRO A 280 -9.30 -8.02 14.88
N ASN A 281 -9.91 -7.77 13.71
CA ASN A 281 -10.12 -8.79 12.69
C ASN A 281 -9.10 -8.66 11.53
N PRO A 282 -8.33 -9.72 11.20
CA PRO A 282 -7.38 -9.72 10.08
C PRO A 282 -7.99 -9.35 8.72
N PHE A 283 -9.28 -9.62 8.50
CA PHE A 283 -9.98 -9.26 7.25
C PHE A 283 -10.06 -7.75 7.01
N TRP A 284 -9.86 -6.92 8.04
CA TRP A 284 -9.81 -5.47 7.86
C TRP A 284 -8.65 -5.06 6.95
N TYR A 285 -7.46 -5.65 7.13
CA TYR A 285 -6.29 -5.37 6.30
C TYR A 285 -6.53 -5.76 4.85
N ILE A 286 -7.14 -6.94 4.63
CA ILE A 286 -7.53 -7.45 3.31
C ILE A 286 -8.55 -6.51 2.65
N GLY A 287 -9.53 -6.01 3.42
CA GLY A 287 -10.52 -5.06 2.92
C GLY A 287 -9.90 -3.74 2.45
N ASN A 288 -8.92 -3.21 3.20
CA ASN A 288 -8.23 -1.98 2.84
C ASN A 288 -7.37 -2.17 1.57
N THR A 289 -6.59 -3.26 1.47
CA THR A 289 -5.81 -3.57 0.26
C THR A 289 -6.71 -3.81 -0.94
N ALA A 290 -7.85 -4.48 -0.76
CA ALA A 290 -8.84 -4.71 -1.81
C ALA A 290 -9.43 -3.40 -2.32
N LEU A 291 -9.78 -2.47 -1.42
CA LEU A 291 -10.32 -1.17 -1.81
C LEU A 291 -9.29 -0.35 -2.60
N GLN A 292 -8.03 -0.33 -2.16
CA GLN A 292 -6.95 0.37 -2.86
C GLN A 292 -6.72 -0.22 -4.26
N ALA A 293 -6.63 -1.55 -4.37
CA ALA A 293 -6.45 -2.23 -5.64
C ALA A 293 -7.66 -2.02 -6.57
N ALA A 294 -8.89 -2.06 -6.04
CA ALA A 294 -10.10 -1.76 -6.79
C ALA A 294 -10.11 -0.31 -7.31
N ALA A 295 -9.73 0.66 -6.47
CA ALA A 295 -9.64 2.05 -6.89
C ALA A 295 -8.63 2.24 -8.05
N ILE A 296 -7.46 1.60 -7.98
CA ILE A 296 -6.44 1.70 -9.03
C ILE A 296 -6.88 0.96 -10.31
N PHE A 297 -7.22 -0.32 -10.20
CA PHE A 297 -7.39 -1.19 -11.37
C PHE A 297 -8.83 -1.22 -11.91
N LEU A 298 -9.86 -1.04 -11.09
CA LEU A 298 -11.26 -1.07 -11.53
C LEU A 298 -11.86 0.31 -11.80
N PHE A 299 -11.26 1.37 -11.26
CA PHE A 299 -11.70 2.74 -11.51
C PHE A 299 -10.70 3.52 -12.38
N TRP A 300 -9.48 3.77 -11.87
CA TRP A 300 -8.53 4.64 -12.58
C TRP A 300 -8.04 4.06 -13.92
N PHE A 301 -7.70 2.78 -13.98
CA PHE A 301 -7.28 2.13 -15.23
C PHE A 301 -8.35 2.22 -16.34
N PRO A 302 -9.62 1.85 -16.09
CA PRO A 302 -10.72 2.06 -17.04
C PRO A 302 -10.94 3.52 -17.42
N CYS A 303 -10.90 4.45 -16.46
CA CYS A 303 -11.00 5.88 -16.77
C CYS A 303 -9.95 6.31 -17.78
N VAL A 304 -8.68 5.93 -17.57
CA VAL A 304 -7.58 6.24 -18.49
C VAL A 304 -7.77 5.55 -19.85
N TYR A 305 -8.14 4.28 -19.86
CA TYR A 305 -8.39 3.50 -21.08
C TYR A 305 -9.46 4.12 -22.00
N LEU A 306 -10.53 4.66 -21.41
CA LEU A 306 -11.61 5.29 -22.17
C LEU A 306 -11.21 6.61 -22.84
N LEU A 307 -10.12 7.27 -22.39
CA LEU A 307 -9.64 8.52 -22.98
C LEU A 307 -8.89 8.34 -24.31
N PHE A 308 -8.51 7.11 -24.64
CA PHE A 308 -7.62 6.81 -25.76
C PHE A 308 -8.33 6.25 -26.99
N SER A 309 -7.66 6.36 -28.16
CA SER A 309 -8.18 5.83 -29.43
C SER A 309 -8.18 4.30 -29.47
N LYS A 310 -8.96 3.67 -30.35
CA LYS A 310 -9.05 2.21 -30.49
C LYS A 310 -7.68 1.50 -30.65
N LYS A 311 -6.72 2.15 -31.33
CA LYS A 311 -5.36 1.61 -31.51
C LYS A 311 -4.58 1.62 -30.19
N VAL A 312 -4.64 2.71 -29.44
CA VAL A 312 -3.98 2.82 -28.13
C VAL A 312 -4.67 1.93 -27.10
N GLN A 313 -6.00 1.85 -27.12
CA GLN A 313 -6.76 0.90 -26.32
C GLN A 313 -6.33 -0.55 -26.57
N ALA A 314 -6.03 -0.93 -27.82
CA ALA A 314 -5.54 -2.28 -28.11
C ALA A 314 -4.17 -2.54 -27.46
N LEU A 315 -3.25 -1.57 -27.54
CA LEU A 315 -1.97 -1.63 -26.81
C LEU A 315 -2.17 -1.70 -25.29
N MET A 316 -3.09 -0.91 -24.74
CA MET A 316 -3.40 -0.93 -23.31
C MET A 316 -4.00 -2.27 -22.85
N ALA A 317 -4.89 -2.86 -23.64
CA ALA A 317 -5.46 -4.18 -23.37
C ALA A 317 -4.37 -5.26 -23.34
N THR A 318 -3.49 -5.28 -24.35
CA THR A 318 -2.34 -6.20 -24.38
C THR A 318 -1.36 -5.92 -23.25
N GLY A 319 -1.06 -4.66 -22.96
CA GLY A 319 -0.17 -4.25 -21.88
C GLY A 319 -0.70 -4.62 -20.49
N ALA A 320 -2.00 -4.47 -20.26
CA ALA A 320 -2.65 -4.90 -19.02
C ALA A 320 -2.56 -6.43 -18.84
N ALA A 321 -2.76 -7.21 -19.91
CA ALA A 321 -2.59 -8.66 -19.87
C ALA A 321 -1.13 -9.06 -19.59
N ILE A 322 -0.15 -8.41 -20.24
CA ILE A 322 1.28 -8.60 -19.94
C ILE A 322 1.55 -8.33 -18.46
N LEU A 323 1.03 -7.24 -17.92
CA LEU A 323 1.20 -6.87 -16.51
C LEU A 323 0.59 -7.94 -15.58
N CYS A 324 -0.57 -8.50 -15.92
CA CYS A 324 -1.18 -9.59 -15.15
C CYS A 324 -0.26 -10.82 -15.07
N PHE A 325 0.21 -11.29 -16.22
CA PHE A 325 1.04 -12.50 -16.27
C PHE A 325 2.42 -12.27 -15.66
N ALA A 326 3.00 -11.08 -15.84
CA ALA A 326 4.23 -10.70 -15.16
C ALA A 326 4.06 -10.65 -13.63
N ALA A 327 2.92 -10.14 -13.15
CA ALA A 327 2.61 -10.11 -11.73
C ALA A 327 2.40 -11.53 -11.17
N LEU A 328 1.67 -12.40 -11.86
CA LEU A 328 1.49 -13.81 -11.46
C LEU A 328 2.83 -14.56 -11.39
N VAL A 329 3.69 -14.39 -12.41
CA VAL A 329 5.02 -15.00 -12.43
C VAL A 329 5.87 -14.51 -11.25
N ASN A 330 5.91 -13.21 -10.98
CA ASN A 330 6.68 -12.71 -9.84
C ASN A 330 6.09 -13.11 -8.49
N ALA A 331 4.77 -13.16 -8.37
CA ALA A 331 4.09 -13.54 -7.13
C ALA A 331 4.32 -15.02 -6.75
N HIS A 332 4.60 -15.90 -7.72
CA HIS A 332 4.66 -17.35 -7.46
C HIS A 332 5.99 -18.03 -7.84
N LEU A 333 6.70 -17.55 -8.86
CA LEU A 333 7.94 -18.19 -9.36
C LEU A 333 9.21 -17.50 -8.85
N PHE A 334 9.17 -16.19 -8.65
CA PHE A 334 10.34 -15.39 -8.27
C PHE A 334 10.12 -14.62 -6.96
N MET A 335 9.66 -15.32 -5.93
CA MET A 335 9.54 -14.76 -4.58
C MET A 335 10.94 -14.50 -4.00
N LEU A 336 11.19 -13.27 -3.54
CA LEU A 336 12.40 -12.96 -2.78
C LEU A 336 12.22 -13.39 -1.33
N ALA A 337 13.33 -13.67 -0.65
CA ALA A 337 13.35 -13.96 0.78
C ALA A 337 13.23 -12.67 1.59
N TYR A 338 12.01 -12.22 1.85
CA TYR A 338 11.73 -11.00 2.63
C TYR A 338 11.75 -11.21 4.15
N GLY A 339 11.95 -12.45 4.62
CA GLY A 339 11.82 -12.80 6.04
C GLY A 339 10.37 -12.68 6.54
N ASP A 340 10.19 -12.75 7.85
CA ASP A 340 8.85 -12.61 8.46
C ASP A 340 8.38 -11.16 8.46
N ILE A 341 7.09 -10.96 8.72
CA ILE A 341 6.50 -9.63 8.90
C ILE A 341 6.39 -9.33 10.39
N SER A 342 6.94 -8.20 10.82
CA SER A 342 6.85 -7.73 12.20
C SER A 342 5.43 -7.24 12.55
N ALA A 343 5.15 -7.10 13.84
CA ALA A 343 3.91 -6.49 14.35
C ALA A 343 3.65 -5.05 13.85
N SER A 344 4.68 -4.37 13.31
CA SER A 344 4.56 -3.06 12.65
C SER A 344 4.31 -3.16 11.15
N LEU A 345 3.97 -4.34 10.62
CA LEU A 345 3.75 -4.64 9.21
C LEU A 345 4.98 -4.38 8.33
N GLY A 346 6.19 -4.55 8.88
CA GLY A 346 7.46 -4.42 8.17
C GLY A 346 8.11 -5.78 7.92
N PHE A 347 8.75 -5.97 6.77
CA PHE A 347 9.56 -7.16 6.50
C PHE A 347 10.86 -7.14 7.31
N LEU A 348 11.21 -8.26 7.96
CA LEU A 348 12.42 -8.38 8.78
C LEU A 348 13.71 -8.41 7.96
N ALA A 349 13.68 -8.98 6.75
CA ALA A 349 14.81 -8.92 5.85
C ALA A 349 14.61 -7.80 4.82
N ALA A 350 15.57 -6.89 4.77
CA ALA A 350 15.64 -5.93 3.68
C ALA A 350 15.92 -6.69 2.37
N ALA A 351 15.07 -6.52 1.37
CA ALA A 351 15.33 -7.06 0.04
C ALA A 351 16.62 -6.45 -0.52
N ASP A 352 17.64 -7.29 -0.73
CA ASP A 352 18.90 -6.84 -1.31
C ASP A 352 18.78 -6.70 -2.82
N PHE A 353 18.37 -5.52 -3.26
CA PHE A 353 18.34 -5.15 -4.67
C PHE A 353 19.69 -4.64 -5.20
N ARG A 354 20.78 -4.72 -4.42
CA ARG A 354 22.07 -4.10 -4.80
C ARG A 354 22.87 -4.95 -5.79
N SER A 355 22.67 -6.26 -5.83
CA SER A 355 23.34 -7.16 -6.77
C SER A 355 22.33 -7.93 -7.64
N MET A 356 22.47 -7.86 -8.96
CA MET A 356 21.73 -8.73 -9.87
C MET A 356 22.28 -10.15 -9.75
N SER A 357 21.47 -11.09 -9.25
CA SER A 357 21.82 -12.50 -9.15
C SER A 357 21.47 -13.26 -10.43
N THR A 358 21.94 -14.50 -10.57
CA THR A 358 21.53 -15.40 -11.66
C THR A 358 20.01 -15.56 -11.73
N ILE A 359 19.32 -15.54 -10.58
CA ILE A 359 17.86 -15.59 -10.49
C ILE A 359 17.23 -14.33 -11.09
N SER A 360 17.85 -13.15 -10.93
CA SER A 360 17.39 -11.91 -11.56
C SER A 360 17.46 -11.99 -13.09
N PHE A 361 18.53 -12.56 -13.65
CA PHE A 361 18.63 -12.75 -15.11
C PHE A 361 17.60 -13.76 -15.63
N LEU A 362 17.37 -14.86 -14.89
CA LEU A 362 16.33 -15.82 -15.22
C LEU A 362 14.93 -15.18 -15.18
N ASN A 363 14.64 -14.35 -14.18
CA ASN A 363 13.39 -13.61 -14.09
C ASN A 363 13.19 -12.70 -15.31
N LEU A 364 14.20 -11.91 -15.68
CA LEU A 364 14.13 -11.06 -16.88
C LEU A 364 13.88 -11.86 -18.16
N ALA A 365 14.51 -13.04 -18.31
CA ALA A 365 14.28 -13.92 -19.44
C ALA A 365 12.84 -14.46 -19.46
N VAL A 366 12.31 -14.90 -18.32
CA VAL A 366 10.90 -15.35 -18.21
C VAL A 366 9.94 -14.21 -18.49
N LEU A 367 10.19 -13.00 -17.99
CA LEU A 367 9.35 -11.83 -18.29
C LEU A 367 9.36 -11.47 -19.78
N ALA A 368 10.50 -11.58 -20.46
CA ALA A 368 10.56 -11.40 -21.91
C ALA A 368 9.72 -12.44 -22.67
N LEU A 369 9.75 -13.71 -22.21
CA LEU A 369 8.89 -14.77 -22.75
C LEU A 369 7.40 -14.48 -22.48
N VAL A 370 7.04 -14.00 -21.29
CA VAL A 370 5.66 -13.59 -20.94
C VAL A 370 5.18 -12.48 -21.87
N VAL A 371 6.01 -11.48 -22.14
CA VAL A 371 5.69 -10.40 -23.09
C VAL A 371 5.42 -10.98 -24.48
N ALA A 372 6.32 -11.81 -24.99
CA ALA A 372 6.19 -12.42 -26.31
C ALA A 372 4.93 -13.30 -26.41
N ALA A 373 4.71 -14.19 -25.42
CA ALA A 373 3.55 -15.08 -25.35
C ALA A 373 2.23 -14.29 -25.28
N SER A 374 2.17 -13.23 -24.47
CA SER A 374 1.00 -12.37 -24.35
C SER A 374 0.67 -11.65 -25.66
N ILE A 375 1.68 -11.20 -26.41
CA ILE A 375 1.49 -10.58 -27.73
C ILE A 375 0.95 -11.59 -28.74
N VAL A 376 1.46 -12.83 -28.72
CA VAL A 376 0.96 -13.91 -29.58
C VAL A 376 -0.49 -14.26 -29.23
N LEU A 377 -0.79 -14.46 -27.95
CA LEU A 377 -2.14 -14.74 -27.46
C LEU A 377 -3.10 -13.58 -27.75
N ALA A 378 -2.65 -12.33 -27.71
CA ALA A 378 -3.46 -11.17 -28.07
C ALA A 378 -3.91 -11.19 -29.53
N GLY A 379 -3.14 -11.82 -30.43
CA GLY A 379 -3.58 -12.11 -31.80
C GLY A 379 -4.66 -13.19 -31.88
N ILE A 380 -4.74 -14.08 -30.87
CA ILE A 380 -5.74 -15.15 -30.73
C ILE A 380 -6.68 -14.78 -29.57
N LYS A 381 -7.44 -13.69 -29.73
CA LYS A 381 -8.27 -13.05 -28.68
C LYS A 381 -9.04 -14.02 -27.77
N ASN A 382 -9.64 -15.09 -28.31
CA ASN A 382 -10.41 -16.07 -27.54
C ASN A 382 -9.52 -16.88 -26.58
N ALA A 383 -8.32 -17.25 -27.01
CA ALA A 383 -7.35 -17.93 -26.15
C ALA A 383 -6.91 -17.02 -25.01
N LEU A 384 -6.60 -15.75 -25.30
CA LEU A 384 -6.22 -14.79 -24.26
C LEU A 384 -7.34 -14.56 -23.23
N THR A 385 -8.59 -14.42 -23.67
CA THR A 385 -9.73 -14.28 -22.75
C THR A 385 -9.92 -15.51 -21.87
N SER A 386 -9.76 -16.71 -22.42
CA SER A 386 -9.88 -17.96 -21.66
C SER A 386 -8.76 -18.08 -20.61
N VAL A 387 -7.51 -17.78 -20.97
CA VAL A 387 -6.38 -17.82 -20.03
C VAL A 387 -6.56 -16.81 -18.90
N LEU A 388 -7.03 -15.60 -19.19
CA LEU A 388 -7.34 -14.59 -18.16
C LEU A 388 -8.48 -15.04 -17.24
N ALA A 389 -9.55 -15.61 -17.80
CA ALA A 389 -10.69 -16.11 -17.01
C ALA A 389 -10.29 -17.28 -16.10
N ILE A 390 -9.48 -18.23 -16.60
CA ILE A 390 -8.92 -19.33 -15.81
C ILE A 390 -8.06 -18.78 -14.68
N SER A 391 -7.19 -17.79 -14.98
CA SER A 391 -6.34 -17.17 -13.96
C SER A 391 -7.14 -16.50 -12.85
N ILE A 392 -8.23 -15.79 -13.19
CA ILE A 392 -9.17 -15.21 -12.21
C ILE A 392 -9.79 -16.32 -11.36
N PHE A 393 -10.28 -17.39 -11.98
CA PHE A 393 -10.88 -18.51 -11.26
C PHE A 393 -9.89 -19.14 -10.27
N THR A 394 -8.65 -19.38 -10.67
CA THR A 394 -7.59 -19.89 -9.80
C THR A 394 -7.30 -18.95 -8.63
N CYS A 395 -7.25 -17.64 -8.87
CA CYS A 395 -7.06 -16.65 -7.81
C CYS A 395 -8.22 -16.67 -6.81
N VAL A 396 -9.47 -16.65 -7.29
CA VAL A 396 -10.67 -16.67 -6.46
C VAL A 396 -10.75 -17.95 -5.63
N PHE A 397 -10.43 -19.10 -6.22
CA PHE A 397 -10.37 -20.38 -5.51
C PHE A 397 -9.35 -20.33 -4.37
N THR A 398 -8.14 -19.84 -4.65
CA THR A 398 -7.06 -19.70 -3.65
C THR A 398 -7.46 -18.76 -2.51
N ILE A 399 -8.09 -17.62 -2.83
CA ILE A 399 -8.63 -16.67 -1.84
C ILE A 399 -9.64 -17.36 -0.93
N GLY A 400 -10.53 -18.20 -1.47
CA GLY A 400 -11.53 -18.94 -0.67
C GLY A 400 -10.89 -19.90 0.33
N LEU A 401 -9.86 -20.63 -0.10
CA LEU A 401 -9.10 -21.54 0.78
C LEU A 401 -8.39 -20.76 1.91
N ASN A 402 -7.68 -19.69 1.55
CA ASN A 402 -6.93 -18.87 2.51
C ASN A 402 -7.87 -18.15 3.49
N SER A 403 -9.00 -17.63 3.01
CA SER A 403 -10.00 -16.97 3.86
C SER A 403 -10.62 -17.94 4.86
N LYS A 404 -10.83 -19.21 4.47
CA LYS A 404 -11.29 -20.25 5.39
C LYS A 404 -10.25 -20.54 6.48
N ALA A 405 -8.96 -20.61 6.11
CA ALA A 405 -7.87 -20.79 7.07
C ALA A 405 -7.81 -19.64 8.08
N ILE A 406 -7.82 -18.39 7.58
CA ILE A 406 -7.83 -17.16 8.40
C ILE A 406 -9.01 -17.15 9.37
N GLN A 407 -10.22 -17.46 8.90
CA GLN A 407 -11.42 -17.44 9.73
C GLN A 407 -11.37 -18.51 10.84
N ASN A 408 -10.82 -19.70 10.54
CA ASN A 408 -10.70 -20.77 11.51
C ASN A 408 -9.71 -20.42 12.63
N GLU A 409 -8.55 -19.87 12.26
CA GLU A 409 -7.53 -19.45 13.22
C GLU A 409 -7.99 -18.24 14.06
N TYR A 410 -8.58 -17.23 13.41
CA TYR A 410 -9.14 -16.06 14.10
C TYR A 410 -10.27 -16.43 15.08
N LYS A 411 -11.13 -17.40 14.72
CA LYS A 411 -12.16 -17.89 15.63
C LYS A 411 -11.55 -18.56 16.87
N SER A 412 -10.46 -19.29 16.69
CA SER A 412 -9.73 -19.94 17.78
C SER A 412 -9.10 -18.88 18.71
N TYR A 413 -8.45 -17.86 18.13
CA TYR A 413 -7.93 -16.70 18.86
C TYR A 413 -9.01 -15.98 19.68
N MET A 414 -10.17 -15.69 19.07
CA MET A 414 -11.26 -14.98 19.76
C MET A 414 -11.92 -15.81 20.86
N ALA A 415 -11.98 -17.14 20.72
CA ALA A 415 -12.47 -18.02 21.78
C ALA A 415 -11.59 -17.93 23.03
N THR A 416 -10.27 -17.87 22.86
CA THR A 416 -9.32 -17.67 23.96
C THR A 416 -9.38 -16.26 24.53
N ALA A 417 -9.36 -15.22 23.68
CA ALA A 417 -9.44 -13.82 24.13
C ALA A 417 -10.76 -13.45 24.84
N GLN A 418 -11.87 -14.13 24.53
CA GLN A 418 -13.13 -13.95 25.26
C GLN A 418 -13.15 -14.65 26.63
N ASN A 419 -12.41 -15.75 26.79
CA ASN A 419 -12.22 -16.36 28.12
C ASN A 419 -11.48 -15.41 29.07
N GLN A 420 -10.55 -14.59 28.56
CA GLN A 420 -9.85 -13.56 29.33
C GLN A 420 -10.74 -12.38 29.78
N LYS A 421 -11.83 -12.08 29.07
CA LYS A 421 -12.70 -10.89 29.33
C LYS A 421 -13.98 -11.17 30.09
N LYS A 422 -14.39 -12.43 30.28
CA LYS A 422 -15.42 -12.72 31.27
C LYS A 422 -14.81 -12.43 32.63
N GLY A 423 -15.42 -11.52 33.38
CA GLY A 423 -15.14 -11.31 34.79
C GLY A 423 -15.34 -12.65 35.51
N ALA A 424 -14.27 -13.44 35.59
CA ALA A 424 -14.27 -14.66 36.33
C ALA A 424 -14.39 -14.26 37.80
N ASN A 425 -15.28 -14.94 38.52
CA ASN A 425 -15.10 -15.03 39.96
C ASN A 425 -13.71 -15.64 40.16
N ILE A 426 -12.77 -14.82 40.59
CA ILE A 426 -11.39 -15.23 40.81
C ILE A 426 -11.41 -16.18 42.01
N SER A 427 -11.05 -17.44 41.78
CA SER A 427 -10.94 -18.46 42.83
C SER A 427 -9.47 -18.78 43.10
N PRO A 428 -9.10 -19.18 44.33
CA PRO A 428 -7.75 -19.64 44.59
C PRO A 428 -7.39 -20.85 43.70
N ILE A 429 -6.39 -20.68 42.84
CA ILE A 429 -5.91 -21.71 41.90
C ILE A 429 -4.73 -22.52 42.44
N PHE A 430 -3.97 -21.97 43.39
CA PHE A 430 -2.87 -22.68 44.02
C PHE A 430 -3.35 -23.44 45.25
N ARG A 431 -3.18 -24.76 45.24
CA ARG A 431 -3.50 -25.65 46.36
C ARG A 431 -2.20 -26.15 46.99
N LEU A 432 -1.72 -25.41 47.99
CA LEU A 432 -0.53 -25.81 48.74
C LEU A 432 -0.93 -26.68 49.94
N SER A 433 -0.23 -27.79 50.12
CA SER A 433 -0.39 -28.65 51.28
C SER A 433 0.16 -27.98 52.53
N LYS A 434 -0.57 -28.09 53.64
CA LYS A 434 -0.10 -27.65 54.97
C LYS A 434 0.77 -28.71 55.65
N ASN A 435 0.65 -29.98 55.24
CA ASN A 435 1.20 -31.14 55.95
C ASN A 435 2.22 -31.94 55.13
N HIS A 436 2.40 -31.58 53.85
CA HIS A 436 3.31 -32.25 52.93
C HIS A 436 4.20 -31.22 52.22
N PRO A 437 5.38 -31.61 51.72
CA PRO A 437 6.24 -30.73 50.95
C PRO A 437 5.51 -30.14 49.73
N ASN A 438 5.73 -28.84 49.49
CA ASN A 438 5.28 -28.17 48.28
C ASN A 438 6.51 -27.88 47.41
N VAL A 439 6.38 -28.10 46.11
CA VAL A 439 7.42 -27.73 45.14
C VAL A 439 6.88 -26.60 44.28
N ILE A 440 7.57 -25.45 44.29
CA ILE A 440 7.21 -24.29 43.49
C ILE A 440 8.39 -24.01 42.56
N LEU A 441 8.15 -24.13 41.26
CA LEU A 441 9.13 -23.78 40.22
C LEU A 441 8.70 -22.49 39.55
N ILE A 442 9.56 -21.49 39.58
CA ILE A 442 9.33 -20.18 38.96
C ILE A 442 10.31 -20.03 37.81
N MET A 443 9.80 -19.91 36.59
CA MET A 443 10.59 -19.57 35.41
C MET A 443 10.19 -18.17 34.97
N LEU A 444 11.15 -17.25 34.98
CA LEU A 444 10.91 -15.84 34.67
C LEU A 444 11.30 -15.56 33.22
N ASP A 445 10.35 -15.07 32.43
CA ASP A 445 10.62 -14.62 31.06
C ASP A 445 11.49 -13.35 31.06
N ARG A 446 12.40 -13.25 30.10
CA ARG A 446 13.38 -12.16 29.92
C ARG A 446 14.26 -11.85 31.14
N ALA A 447 14.25 -12.70 32.17
CA ALA A 447 15.09 -12.51 33.35
C ALA A 447 16.57 -12.68 32.98
N GLN A 448 17.38 -11.71 33.39
CA GLN A 448 18.82 -11.74 33.21
C GLN A 448 19.47 -12.46 34.40
N GLY A 449 19.41 -13.79 34.39
CA GLY A 449 19.88 -14.63 35.50
C GLY A 449 21.30 -14.34 35.98
N GLN A 450 22.17 -13.85 35.08
CA GLN A 450 23.54 -13.43 35.41
C GLN A 450 23.65 -12.33 36.48
N PHE A 451 22.62 -11.49 36.63
CA PHE A 451 22.61 -10.40 37.62
C PHE A 451 21.83 -10.77 38.88
N PHE A 452 21.21 -11.96 38.95
CA PHE A 452 20.30 -12.29 40.04
C PHE A 452 21.00 -12.30 41.41
N GLU A 453 22.17 -12.92 41.50
CA GLU A 453 22.96 -12.95 42.75
C GLU A 453 23.45 -11.56 43.16
N GLU A 454 23.90 -10.74 42.19
CA GLU A 454 24.32 -9.35 42.44
C GLU A 454 23.14 -8.49 42.94
N ASN A 455 21.98 -8.61 42.31
CA ASN A 455 20.75 -7.93 42.72
C ASN A 455 20.33 -8.30 44.15
N LEU A 456 20.45 -9.58 44.53
CA LEU A 456 20.16 -10.03 45.90
C LEU A 456 21.20 -9.51 46.91
N ALA A 457 22.46 -9.39 46.51
CA ALA A 457 23.52 -8.82 47.36
C ALA A 457 23.29 -7.32 47.62
N GLU A 458 22.82 -6.57 46.62
CA GLU A 458 22.47 -5.15 46.75
C GLU A 458 21.15 -4.90 47.51
N ALA A 459 20.25 -5.90 47.55
CA ALA A 459 18.97 -5.83 48.24
C ALA A 459 18.80 -6.94 49.31
N PRO A 460 19.42 -6.82 50.50
CA PRO A 460 19.38 -7.85 51.55
C PRO A 460 17.97 -8.23 52.02
N GLU A 461 17.03 -7.27 52.02
CA GLU A 461 15.63 -7.53 52.35
C GLU A 461 14.96 -8.46 51.33
N LEU A 462 15.31 -8.34 50.05
CA LEU A 462 14.83 -9.22 48.99
C LEU A 462 15.45 -10.62 49.13
N ALA A 463 16.76 -10.69 49.41
CA ALA A 463 17.46 -11.95 49.67
C ALA A 463 16.82 -12.74 50.82
N LYS A 464 16.37 -12.04 51.87
CA LYS A 464 15.65 -12.66 53.00
C LYS A 464 14.29 -13.22 52.59
N GLN A 465 13.55 -12.54 51.71
CA GLN A 465 12.27 -13.04 51.21
C GLN A 465 12.42 -14.30 50.35
N PHE A 466 13.51 -14.40 49.59
CA PHE A 466 13.81 -15.56 48.73
C PHE A 466 14.64 -16.65 49.39
N SER A 467 14.94 -16.58 50.70
CA SER A 467 15.84 -17.54 51.37
C SER A 467 15.36 -18.99 51.35
N GLY A 468 14.07 -19.22 51.07
CA GLY A 468 13.47 -20.55 50.91
C GLY A 468 13.52 -21.11 49.48
N PHE A 469 14.04 -20.35 48.52
CA PHE A 469 14.14 -20.76 47.11
C PHE A 469 15.58 -21.11 46.74
N VAL A 470 15.72 -22.05 45.81
CA VAL A 470 17.01 -22.42 45.21
C VAL A 470 17.11 -21.75 43.85
N PHE A 471 18.14 -20.92 43.66
CA PHE A 471 18.45 -20.35 42.36
C PHE A 471 19.27 -21.33 41.51
N TYR A 472 18.77 -21.65 40.33
CA TYR A 472 19.46 -22.49 39.36
C TYR A 472 20.14 -21.59 38.32
N ASN A 473 21.46 -21.39 38.47
CA ASN A 473 22.23 -20.50 37.60
C ASN A 473 22.65 -21.15 36.25
N ASN A 474 22.54 -22.47 36.12
CA ASN A 474 22.88 -23.21 34.90
C ASN A 474 21.67 -23.39 33.96
N THR A 475 20.99 -22.28 33.64
CA THR A 475 19.80 -22.26 32.77
C THR A 475 20.07 -21.46 31.50
N LEU A 476 21.21 -21.71 30.85
CA LEU A 476 21.57 -21.03 29.60
C LEU A 476 20.66 -21.50 28.47
N SER A 477 20.02 -20.55 27.79
CA SER A 477 19.22 -20.85 26.60
C SER A 477 20.11 -21.07 25.37
N PHE A 478 19.73 -22.03 24.52
CA PHE A 478 20.42 -22.31 23.25
C PHE A 478 20.09 -21.29 22.15
N ASN A 479 19.16 -20.37 22.39
CA ASN A 479 18.68 -19.43 21.38
C ASN A 479 18.14 -18.14 22.03
N GLY A 480 18.16 -17.03 21.29
CA GLY A 480 17.58 -15.74 21.74
C GLY A 480 16.06 -15.64 21.58
N HIS A 481 15.41 -16.63 20.97
CA HIS A 481 13.95 -16.67 20.79
C HIS A 481 13.30 -17.74 21.67
N THR A 482 12.26 -17.37 22.43
CA THR A 482 11.53 -18.25 23.36
C THR A 482 11.10 -19.56 22.71
N PHE A 483 10.62 -19.52 21.46
CA PHE A 483 10.20 -20.71 20.70
C PHE A 483 11.28 -21.82 20.60
N PHE A 484 12.55 -21.44 20.49
CA PHE A 484 13.67 -22.39 20.41
C PHE A 484 14.47 -22.50 21.71
N GLY A 485 14.35 -21.48 22.56
CA GLY A 485 15.11 -21.36 23.80
C GLY A 485 14.45 -22.02 25.00
N ALA A 486 13.12 -22.04 25.07
CA ALA A 486 12.34 -22.60 26.16
C ALA A 486 12.29 -24.14 26.17
N PRO A 487 12.10 -24.85 25.04
CA PRO A 487 11.98 -26.32 25.05
C PRO A 487 13.09 -27.07 25.79
N PRO A 488 14.40 -26.76 25.62
CA PRO A 488 15.44 -27.46 26.36
C PRO A 488 15.47 -27.11 27.86
N LEU A 489 14.92 -25.96 28.27
CA LEU A 489 14.82 -25.59 29.69
C LEU A 489 13.76 -26.43 30.43
N PHE A 490 12.65 -26.73 29.75
CA PHE A 490 11.58 -27.55 30.32
C PHE A 490 11.82 -29.06 30.13
N GLY A 491 12.24 -29.47 28.93
CA GLY A 491 12.34 -30.87 28.55
C GLY A 491 13.74 -31.48 28.59
N GLY A 492 14.77 -30.67 28.84
CA GLY A 492 16.16 -31.12 28.85
C GLY A 492 16.74 -31.39 27.45
N TYR A 493 17.81 -32.21 27.41
CA TYR A 493 18.66 -32.36 26.22
C TYR A 493 17.93 -32.90 24.96
N GLU A 494 16.87 -33.68 25.15
CA GLU A 494 16.04 -34.23 24.05
C GLU A 494 15.28 -33.16 23.26
N TYR A 495 15.16 -31.96 23.83
CA TYR A 495 14.47 -30.81 23.23
C TYR A 495 15.44 -29.68 22.88
N THR A 496 16.74 -29.98 22.75
CA THR A 496 17.68 -29.04 22.12
C THR A 496 17.34 -28.87 20.63
N PRO A 497 17.62 -27.69 20.02
CA PRO A 497 17.31 -27.45 18.61
C PRO A 497 17.84 -28.53 17.66
N THR A 498 19.02 -29.07 17.93
CA THR A 498 19.63 -30.16 17.15
C THR A 498 18.83 -31.45 17.25
N GLN A 499 18.41 -31.85 18.46
CA GLN A 499 17.61 -33.06 18.65
C GLN A 499 16.20 -32.89 18.09
N MET A 500 15.61 -31.71 18.27
CA MET A 500 14.29 -31.43 17.71
C MET A 500 14.27 -31.47 16.19
N GLN A 501 15.32 -30.92 15.56
CA GLN A 501 15.50 -31.00 14.11
C GLN A 501 15.67 -32.43 13.63
N LYS A 502 16.40 -33.27 14.37
CA LYS A 502 16.55 -34.70 14.06
C LYS A 502 15.21 -35.43 14.12
N ARG A 503 14.46 -35.27 15.22
CA ARG A 503 13.12 -35.86 15.40
C ARG A 503 12.10 -35.32 14.39
N GLY A 504 12.26 -34.07 13.97
CA GLY A 504 11.46 -33.47 12.88
C GLY A 504 11.66 -34.18 11.55
N LYS A 505 12.90 -34.57 11.21
CA LYS A 505 13.19 -35.39 10.03
C LYS A 505 12.63 -36.82 10.13
N GLU A 506 12.44 -37.32 11.35
CA GLU A 506 11.83 -38.62 11.64
C GLU A 506 10.28 -38.54 11.68
N GLY A 507 9.70 -37.37 11.38
CA GLY A 507 8.25 -37.19 11.21
C GLY A 507 7.52 -36.66 12.45
N VAL A 508 8.22 -36.30 13.53
CA VAL A 508 7.59 -35.70 14.72
C VAL A 508 7.45 -34.18 14.51
N PRO A 509 6.23 -33.62 14.43
CA PRO A 509 6.05 -32.19 14.21
C PRO A 509 6.68 -31.34 15.31
N THR A 510 7.35 -30.23 14.95
CA THR A 510 7.99 -29.31 15.92
C THR A 510 7.01 -28.85 17.00
N LYS A 511 5.77 -28.58 16.61
CA LYS A 511 4.66 -28.24 17.52
C LYS A 511 4.49 -29.27 18.65
N ASP A 512 4.45 -30.55 18.31
CA ASP A 512 4.24 -31.62 19.28
C ASP A 512 5.46 -31.77 20.19
N GLN A 513 6.66 -31.56 19.65
CA GLN A 513 7.89 -31.57 20.43
C GLN A 513 7.92 -30.43 21.46
N ILE A 514 7.45 -29.23 21.11
CA ILE A 514 7.33 -28.10 22.06
C ILE A 514 6.31 -28.43 23.16
N ASN A 515 5.13 -28.93 22.78
CA ASN A 515 4.11 -29.35 23.75
C ASN A 515 4.64 -30.41 24.72
N GLN A 516 5.38 -31.40 24.21
CA GLN A 516 5.99 -32.45 25.03
C GLN A 516 7.06 -31.90 25.98
N SER A 517 7.85 -30.92 25.55
CA SER A 517 8.90 -30.32 26.39
C SER A 517 8.31 -29.68 27.65
N GLN A 518 7.18 -28.98 27.53
CA GLN A 518 6.52 -28.33 28.67
C GLN A 518 5.72 -29.29 29.55
N LEU A 519 5.40 -30.49 29.05
CA LEU A 519 4.82 -31.57 29.84
C LEU A 519 5.86 -32.32 30.68
N ALA A 520 7.16 -32.21 30.38
CA ALA A 520 8.18 -33.06 30.99
C ALA A 520 8.21 -32.93 32.52
N ILE A 521 8.39 -31.71 33.04
CA ILE A 521 8.43 -31.44 34.49
C ILE A 521 7.12 -31.81 35.19
N PRO A 522 5.94 -31.32 34.78
CA PRO A 522 4.70 -31.61 35.50
C PRO A 522 4.35 -33.10 35.49
N ARG A 523 4.67 -33.84 34.41
CA ARG A 523 4.49 -35.30 34.36
C ARG A 523 5.45 -36.03 35.30
N ILE A 524 6.70 -35.60 35.44
CA ILE A 524 7.64 -36.18 36.42
C ILE A 524 7.12 -36.04 37.85
N PHE A 525 6.49 -34.92 38.19
CA PHE A 525 5.91 -34.75 39.52
C PHE A 525 4.59 -35.51 39.70
N ASN A 526 3.75 -35.55 38.68
CA ASN A 526 2.43 -36.17 38.77
C ASN A 526 2.47 -37.69 38.68
N GLU A 527 3.15 -38.26 37.69
CA GLU A 527 3.05 -39.69 37.36
C GLU A 527 3.89 -40.57 38.31
N PRO A 528 5.23 -40.45 38.39
CA PRO A 528 6.02 -41.31 39.26
C PRO A 528 6.07 -40.84 40.72
N LEU A 529 5.91 -39.54 40.99
CA LEU A 529 6.04 -38.97 42.34
C LEU A 529 4.70 -38.71 43.05
N GLY A 530 3.58 -38.81 42.34
CA GLY A 530 2.23 -38.72 42.92
C GLY A 530 1.84 -37.32 43.44
N TYR A 531 2.52 -36.27 42.98
CA TYR A 531 2.14 -34.90 43.31
C TYR A 531 0.93 -34.46 42.49
N TRP A 532 0.07 -33.63 43.08
CA TRP A 532 -0.81 -32.78 42.28
C TRP A 532 0.05 -31.74 41.56
N ALA A 533 -0.02 -31.69 40.23
CA ALA A 533 0.78 -30.81 39.41
C ALA A 533 -0.11 -29.81 38.65
N SER A 534 0.35 -28.56 38.59
CA SER A 534 -0.27 -27.54 37.75
C SER A 534 0.76 -26.78 36.92
N VAL A 535 0.32 -26.31 35.76
CA VAL A 535 1.08 -25.44 34.85
C VAL A 535 0.30 -24.14 34.67
N ASN A 536 1.00 -23.02 34.71
CA ASN A 536 0.39 -21.70 34.63
C ASN A 536 1.02 -20.92 33.48
N ASP A 537 0.17 -20.31 32.64
CA ASP A 537 0.55 -19.45 31.51
C ASP A 537 1.65 -20.03 30.60
N PRO A 538 1.51 -21.27 30.09
CA PRO A 538 2.48 -21.86 29.17
C PRO A 538 2.48 -21.13 27.82
N ASP A 539 3.66 -20.71 27.37
CA ASP A 539 3.85 -20.01 26.10
C ASP A 539 4.15 -20.94 24.93
N TRP A 540 3.85 -20.51 23.70
CA TRP A 540 4.19 -21.23 22.46
C TRP A 540 3.57 -22.63 22.30
N ILE A 541 2.67 -23.00 23.20
CA ILE A 541 1.90 -24.24 23.08
C ILE A 541 1.09 -24.20 21.79
N ASN A 542 1.12 -25.31 21.06
CA ASN A 542 0.51 -25.43 19.76
C ASN A 542 0.99 -24.39 18.71
N SER A 543 2.16 -23.79 18.92
CA SER A 543 2.70 -22.66 18.16
C SER A 543 1.88 -21.37 18.27
N ASN A 544 1.12 -21.20 19.34
CA ASN A 544 0.35 -19.99 19.62
C ASN A 544 1.13 -19.02 20.53
N THR A 545 0.95 -17.71 20.34
CA THR A 545 1.50 -16.66 21.21
C THR A 545 0.61 -16.34 22.42
N TYR A 546 -0.48 -17.08 22.62
CA TYR A 546 -1.37 -16.99 23.78
C TYR A 546 -1.33 -18.30 24.57
N CYS A 547 -1.73 -18.23 25.85
CA CYS A 547 -1.84 -19.38 26.73
C CYS A 547 -2.86 -20.40 26.18
N ASP A 548 -2.38 -21.55 25.69
CA ASP A 548 -3.19 -22.65 25.20
C ASP A 548 -3.02 -23.88 26.10
N LEU A 549 -4.07 -24.22 26.85
CA LEU A 549 -4.05 -25.34 27.81
C LEU A 549 -4.47 -26.67 27.18
N SER A 550 -4.79 -26.71 25.89
CA SER A 550 -5.31 -27.93 25.23
C SER A 550 -4.30 -29.08 25.18
N PHE A 551 -3.01 -28.80 25.30
CA PHE A 551 -1.95 -29.82 25.36
C PHE A 551 -2.00 -30.70 26.63
N LEU A 552 -2.68 -30.25 27.68
CA LEU A 552 -2.89 -31.01 28.91
C LEU A 552 -4.01 -32.05 28.78
N LYS A 553 -4.78 -32.04 27.68
CA LYS A 553 -5.92 -32.94 27.51
C LYS A 553 -5.47 -34.41 27.53
N GLY A 554 -5.96 -35.15 28.51
CA GLY A 554 -5.63 -36.56 28.71
C GLY A 554 -4.58 -36.81 29.80
N TYR A 555 -4.07 -35.75 30.44
CA TYR A 555 -3.20 -35.84 31.62
C TYR A 555 -3.94 -35.35 32.87
N ASP A 556 -3.59 -35.90 34.03
CA ASP A 556 -4.10 -35.45 35.34
C ASP A 556 -3.27 -34.26 35.86
N ILE A 557 -3.20 -33.20 35.04
CA ILE A 557 -2.41 -31.98 35.29
C ILE A 557 -3.35 -30.78 35.11
N GLU A 558 -3.38 -29.90 36.10
CA GLU A 558 -4.24 -28.71 36.07
C GLU A 558 -3.56 -27.56 35.31
N GLY A 559 -4.29 -26.90 34.41
CA GLY A 559 -3.80 -25.75 33.66
C GLY A 559 -4.50 -24.48 34.10
N ASN A 560 -3.75 -23.42 34.37
CA ASN A 560 -4.32 -22.11 34.72
C ASN A 560 -3.78 -21.00 33.83
N GLU A 561 -4.62 -20.02 33.55
CA GLU A 561 -4.26 -18.76 32.91
C GLU A 561 -4.36 -17.66 33.99
N THR A 562 -3.21 -17.15 34.43
CA THR A 562 -3.13 -16.13 35.48
C THR A 562 -2.93 -14.73 34.89
N ILE A 563 -2.41 -14.65 33.68
CA ILE A 563 -2.34 -13.40 32.91
C ILE A 563 -3.76 -13.00 32.50
N GLY A 564 -4.13 -11.74 32.72
CA GLY A 564 -5.48 -11.23 32.51
C GLY A 564 -6.25 -11.06 33.81
N ALA A 565 -7.21 -11.94 34.13
CA ALA A 565 -8.14 -11.74 35.24
C ALA A 565 -7.45 -11.62 36.62
N TYR A 566 -6.54 -12.55 36.95
CA TYR A 566 -5.79 -12.53 38.22
C TYR A 566 -4.84 -11.33 38.30
N THR A 567 -4.12 -11.07 37.22
CA THR A 567 -3.19 -9.93 37.11
C THR A 567 -3.92 -8.59 37.26
N GLN A 568 -5.09 -8.42 36.64
CA GLN A 568 -5.92 -7.21 36.81
C GLN A 568 -6.41 -7.02 38.24
N GLN A 569 -6.77 -8.09 38.95
CA GLN A 569 -7.14 -7.98 40.37
C GLN A 569 -5.93 -7.58 41.21
N TRP A 570 -4.75 -8.14 40.93
CA TRP A 570 -3.52 -7.79 41.63
C TRP A 570 -3.18 -6.31 41.45
N TYR A 571 -3.23 -5.77 40.23
CA TYR A 571 -3.00 -4.35 39.96
C TYR A 571 -4.04 -3.42 40.61
N LYS A 572 -5.29 -3.86 40.75
CA LYS A 572 -6.30 -3.10 41.52
C LYS A 572 -5.95 -3.02 43.02
N ALA A 573 -5.35 -4.08 43.56
CA ALA A 573 -4.93 -4.13 44.96
C ALA A 573 -3.57 -3.44 45.21
N HIS A 574 -2.73 -3.30 44.17
CA HIS A 574 -1.40 -2.70 44.23
C HIS A 574 -1.23 -1.62 43.13
N PRO A 575 -1.95 -0.50 43.22
CA PRO A 575 -1.96 0.53 42.18
C PRO A 575 -0.56 1.13 41.90
N GLU A 576 0.31 1.16 42.91
CA GLU A 576 1.69 1.64 42.84
C GLU A 576 2.56 0.83 41.87
N SER A 577 2.16 -0.40 41.54
CA SER A 577 2.87 -1.29 40.62
C SER A 577 2.29 -1.23 39.19
N SER A 578 1.27 -0.42 38.94
CA SER A 578 0.64 -0.31 37.63
C SER A 578 1.56 0.35 36.59
N GLY A 579 1.80 -0.31 35.45
CA GLY A 579 2.62 0.19 34.35
C GLY A 579 4.06 -0.34 34.27
N LEU A 580 4.38 -1.42 34.98
CA LEU A 580 5.66 -2.14 34.92
C LEU A 580 5.68 -3.32 33.92
N ASP A 581 4.64 -3.47 33.09
CA ASP A 581 4.51 -4.50 32.05
C ASP A 581 5.40 -4.24 30.82
#